data_AF-A0A7C8A808-F1
#
_entry.id   AF-A0A7C8A808-F1
#
_cell.length_a   1.000
_cell.length_b   1.000
_cell.length_c   1.000
_cell.angle_alpha   90.00
_cell.angle_beta   90.00
_cell.angle_gamma   90.00
#
_symmetry.space_group_name_H-M   'P 1'
#
loop_
_entity.id
_entity.type
_entity.pdbx_description
1 polymer ?
#
loop_
_entity_poly.entity_id
_entity_poly.type
_entity_poly.pdbx_seq_one_letter_code
_entity_poly.pdbx_strand_id
1 'polypeptide(L)'
;MNRRTFIKYSFLALSTFYGINLLANEQGAELSPLPSIPVGGIIRPPGAITDKILRAKCISCGVCVNVCHLMKYDSIVIAGIDDFNQLGTPIIKDMRDYPCALCMECPRHCPTGALQQVEKENVKMGMALIDFSLCFGYNGDVCLSCSKACPLGASVFEFYNSNWGNQPYINEKCVGCGLCVKYCPLGGSAIKVVTIGQYRKIRQGYISGFKEILAMTEEQRYNLVYNNNLPQIMARGRLIEREYR
;
A
#
# COMPACT_ATOMS: atom_id res chain seq x y z
N MET A 1 51.36 12.02 -35.26
CA MET A 1 50.57 10.95 -34.61
C MET A 1 49.19 10.94 -35.26
N ASN A 2 48.80 9.81 -35.88
CA ASN A 2 47.73 9.76 -36.88
C ASN A 2 46.34 9.60 -36.22
N ARG A 3 45.38 10.47 -36.53
CA ARG A 3 44.07 10.58 -35.85
C ARG A 3 43.19 9.31 -35.93
N ARG A 4 43.57 8.35 -36.78
CA ARG A 4 42.89 7.06 -36.98
C ARG A 4 43.35 5.94 -36.04
N THR A 5 44.52 6.05 -35.39
CA THR A 5 44.98 5.02 -34.44
C THR A 5 44.41 5.23 -33.04
N PHE A 6 44.04 6.45 -32.64
CA PHE A 6 43.45 6.73 -31.33
C PHE A 6 42.06 6.08 -31.16
N ILE A 7 41.23 6.10 -32.21
CA ILE A 7 39.87 5.53 -32.17
C ILE A 7 39.92 3.99 -31.98
N LYS A 8 40.92 3.30 -32.54
CA LYS A 8 41.04 1.84 -32.38
C LYS A 8 41.42 1.43 -30.96
N TYR A 9 42.20 2.25 -30.24
CA TYR A 9 42.57 1.96 -28.85
C TYR A 9 41.47 2.34 -27.84
N SER A 10 40.59 3.29 -28.17
CA SER A 10 39.43 3.62 -27.32
C SER A 10 38.35 2.54 -27.28
N PHE A 11 38.17 1.75 -28.35
CA PHE A 11 37.17 0.67 -28.40
C PHE A 11 37.64 -0.64 -27.76
N LEU A 12 38.95 -0.86 -27.60
CA LEU A 12 39.52 -2.06 -26.97
C LEU A 12 39.66 -1.96 -25.45
N ALA A 13 39.47 -0.78 -24.86
CA ALA A 13 39.45 -0.58 -23.41
C ALA A 13 38.06 -0.75 -22.77
N LEU A 14 37.01 -0.96 -23.59
CA LEU A 14 35.62 -1.07 -23.13
C LEU A 14 35.15 -2.53 -22.95
N SER A 15 35.92 -3.52 -23.38
CA SER A 15 35.56 -4.94 -23.33
C SER A 15 36.06 -5.70 -22.09
N THR A 16 36.74 -5.04 -21.13
CA THR A 16 37.20 -5.64 -19.86
C THR A 16 36.49 -5.08 -18.63
N PHE A 17 35.25 -4.63 -18.78
CA PHE A 17 34.32 -4.38 -17.66
C PHE A 17 33.11 -5.35 -17.67
N TYR A 18 33.22 -6.45 -18.44
CA TYR A 18 32.37 -7.63 -18.28
C TYR A 18 32.98 -8.51 -17.17
N GLY A 19 32.68 -8.17 -15.92
CA GLY A 19 33.21 -8.93 -14.78
C GLY A 19 32.73 -8.40 -13.44
N ILE A 20 31.64 -9.00 -12.96
CA ILE A 20 31.29 -9.13 -11.55
C ILE A 20 30.84 -7.82 -10.87
N ASN A 21 29.55 -7.52 -11.04
CA ASN A 21 28.73 -7.03 -9.93
C ASN A 21 27.41 -7.80 -9.93
N LEU A 22 27.53 -9.12 -9.77
CA LEU A 22 26.44 -10.07 -9.55
C LEU A 22 26.40 -10.44 -8.06
N LEU A 23 26.37 -9.42 -7.20
CA LEU A 23 25.97 -9.51 -5.80
C LEU A 23 25.30 -8.18 -5.42
N ALA A 24 24.27 -7.79 -6.18
CA ALA A 24 23.26 -6.90 -5.65
C ALA A 24 22.41 -7.71 -4.67
N ASN A 25 22.97 -7.86 -3.47
CA ASN A 25 22.30 -7.91 -2.18
C ASN A 25 20.82 -8.37 -2.20
N GLU A 26 20.58 -9.68 -2.03
CA GLU A 26 19.29 -10.22 -1.58
C GLU A 26 19.00 -9.93 -0.09
N GLN A 27 19.70 -8.97 0.53
CA GLN A 27 19.40 -8.52 1.89
C GLN A 27 18.52 -7.27 1.84
N GLY A 28 17.28 -7.52 1.51
CA GLY A 28 16.26 -6.48 1.46
C GLY A 28 15.01 -7.01 0.78
N ALA A 29 14.57 -8.23 1.12
CA ALA A 29 13.19 -8.63 0.88
C ALA A 29 12.32 -7.52 1.48
N GLU A 30 11.78 -6.69 0.60
CA GLU A 30 11.00 -5.52 0.92
C GLU A 30 9.98 -5.94 1.98
N LEU A 31 10.04 -5.32 3.16
CA LEU A 31 9.16 -5.59 4.31
C LEU A 31 7.72 -5.11 4.01
N SER A 32 7.23 -5.37 2.80
CA SER A 32 5.86 -5.09 2.41
C SER A 32 4.94 -6.03 3.19
N PRO A 33 3.79 -5.53 3.67
CA PRO A 33 2.68 -6.40 4.01
C PRO A 33 2.26 -7.18 2.76
N LEU A 34 1.83 -8.43 2.96
CA LEU A 34 1.39 -9.38 1.94
C LEU A 34 2.49 -9.77 0.94
N PRO A 35 3.67 -10.24 1.39
CA PRO A 35 4.79 -10.57 0.50
C PRO A 35 4.47 -11.72 -0.47
N SER A 36 3.54 -12.59 -0.10
CA SER A 36 3.08 -13.71 -0.94
C SER A 36 2.12 -13.29 -2.06
N ILE A 37 1.65 -12.04 -2.06
CA ILE A 37 0.69 -11.53 -3.04
C ILE A 37 1.40 -10.46 -3.87
N PRO A 38 1.41 -10.54 -5.22
CA PRO A 38 1.93 -9.46 -6.07
C PRO A 38 0.99 -8.24 -5.99
N VAL A 39 1.22 -7.42 -4.97
CA VAL A 39 0.50 -6.17 -4.71
C VAL A 39 1.25 -5.01 -5.37
N GLY A 40 0.53 -4.16 -6.10
CA GLY A 40 1.12 -3.01 -6.80
C GLY A 40 0.05 -2.02 -7.22
N GLY A 41 0.35 -1.12 -8.14
CA GLY A 41 -0.65 -0.24 -8.73
C GLY A 41 -0.91 1.04 -7.94
N ILE A 42 -1.63 1.94 -8.60
CA ILE A 42 -1.75 3.34 -8.19
C ILE A 42 -3.13 3.57 -7.61
N ILE A 43 -3.16 4.14 -6.41
CA ILE A 43 -4.41 4.55 -5.78
C ILE A 43 -4.74 5.99 -6.22
N ARG A 44 -5.96 6.18 -6.72
CA ARG A 44 -6.46 7.50 -7.11
C ARG A 44 -7.11 8.22 -5.92
N PRO A 45 -7.16 9.56 -5.93
CA PRO A 45 -7.91 10.34 -4.95
C PRO A 45 -9.40 9.95 -4.86
N PRO A 46 -10.08 10.30 -3.76
CA PRO A 46 -11.51 10.01 -3.63
C PRO A 46 -12.31 10.65 -4.77
N GLY A 47 -13.41 10.02 -5.15
CA GLY A 47 -14.26 10.48 -6.25
C GLY A 47 -13.66 10.28 -7.65
N ALA A 48 -12.45 9.73 -7.79
CA ALA A 48 -11.88 9.44 -9.10
C ALA A 48 -12.82 8.56 -9.94
N ILE A 49 -13.14 9.04 -11.15
CA ILE A 49 -13.79 8.20 -12.15
C ILE A 49 -12.82 7.11 -12.62
N THR A 50 -13.28 6.19 -13.46
CA THR A 50 -12.42 5.13 -14.01
C THR A 50 -11.14 5.71 -14.61
N ASP A 51 -10.02 5.02 -14.40
CA ASP A 51 -8.67 5.51 -14.74
C ASP A 51 -8.57 6.05 -16.19
N LYS A 52 -9.21 5.34 -17.13
CA LYS A 52 -9.30 5.77 -18.54
C LYS A 52 -10.00 7.13 -18.72
N ILE A 53 -11.15 7.33 -18.05
CA ILE A 53 -11.92 8.56 -18.18
C ILE A 53 -11.25 9.68 -17.38
N LEU A 54 -10.64 9.37 -16.23
CA LEU A 54 -9.90 10.32 -15.43
C LEU A 54 -8.77 10.94 -16.25
N ARG A 55 -7.98 10.13 -16.96
CA ARG A 55 -6.94 10.63 -17.86
C ARG A 55 -7.47 11.54 -18.97
N ALA A 56 -8.65 11.26 -19.50
CA ALA A 56 -9.26 12.08 -20.54
C ALA A 56 -9.85 13.41 -20.02
N LYS A 57 -10.31 13.45 -18.76
CA LYS A 57 -10.93 14.64 -18.15
C LYS A 57 -9.96 15.50 -17.33
N CYS A 58 -8.88 14.92 -16.82
CA CYS A 58 -7.93 15.63 -15.99
C CYS A 58 -7.10 16.57 -16.86
N ILE A 59 -7.15 17.87 -16.55
CA ILE A 59 -6.37 18.91 -17.22
C ILE A 59 -5.09 19.27 -16.45
N SER A 60 -4.65 18.41 -15.53
CA SER A 60 -3.44 18.60 -14.72
C SER A 60 -3.36 19.92 -13.94
N CYS A 61 -4.52 20.51 -13.58
CA CYS A 61 -4.58 21.84 -12.95
C CYS A 61 -4.02 21.92 -11.52
N GLY A 62 -3.75 20.79 -10.86
CA GLY A 62 -3.18 20.78 -9.50
C GLY A 62 -4.13 21.19 -8.36
N VAL A 63 -5.38 21.60 -8.64
CA VAL A 63 -6.32 22.06 -7.61
C VAL A 63 -6.53 21.03 -6.50
N CYS A 64 -6.67 19.75 -6.84
CA CYS A 64 -6.82 18.67 -5.86
C CYS A 64 -5.60 18.54 -4.92
N VAL A 65 -4.38 18.76 -5.42
CA VAL A 65 -3.14 18.74 -4.63
C VAL A 65 -3.13 19.94 -3.68
N ASN A 66 -3.39 21.14 -4.20
CA ASN A 66 -3.39 22.37 -3.39
C ASN A 66 -4.45 22.32 -2.27
N VAL A 67 -5.66 21.87 -2.57
CA VAL A 67 -6.72 21.69 -1.56
C VAL A 67 -6.28 20.67 -0.50
N CYS A 68 -5.70 19.54 -0.90
CA CYS A 68 -5.23 18.52 0.04
C CYS A 68 -4.10 19.04 0.96
N HIS A 69 -3.23 19.89 0.43
CA HIS A 69 -2.20 20.59 1.20
C HIS A 69 -2.80 21.61 2.18
N LEU A 70 -3.78 22.41 1.74
CA LEU A 70 -4.47 23.37 2.61
C LEU A 70 -5.20 22.67 3.77
N MET A 71 -5.77 21.50 3.51
CA MET A 71 -6.40 20.65 4.53
C MET A 71 -5.39 19.93 5.46
N LYS A 72 -4.08 20.15 5.27
CA LYS A 72 -2.98 19.58 6.08
C LYS A 72 -2.87 18.06 6.05
N TYR A 73 -3.40 17.43 4.99
CA TYR A 73 -3.27 15.98 4.80
C TYR A 73 -2.16 15.61 3.82
N ASP A 74 -1.92 16.46 2.82
CA ASP A 74 -0.82 16.28 1.85
C ASP A 74 -0.80 14.92 1.14
N SER A 75 -1.94 14.24 1.05
CA SER A 75 -2.07 12.87 0.53
C SER A 75 -1.96 12.74 -0.98
N ILE A 76 -2.11 13.84 -1.73
CA ILE A 76 -2.19 13.81 -3.20
C ILE A 76 -0.91 14.39 -3.80
N VAL A 77 -0.41 13.75 -4.85
CA VAL A 77 0.66 14.26 -5.71
C VAL A 77 0.28 14.07 -7.19
N ILE A 78 0.87 14.85 -8.08
CA ILE A 78 0.76 14.60 -9.53
C ILE A 78 1.80 13.56 -9.92
N ALA A 79 1.37 12.52 -10.65
CA ALA A 79 2.29 11.51 -11.16
C ALA A 79 3.30 12.14 -12.15
N GLY A 80 4.58 11.85 -11.90
CA GLY A 80 5.72 12.34 -12.67
C GLY A 80 6.02 11.50 -13.92
N ILE A 81 7.25 11.65 -14.42
CA ILE A 81 7.72 11.03 -15.68
C ILE A 81 7.96 9.52 -15.54
N ASP A 82 8.19 9.04 -14.31
CA ASP A 82 8.46 7.63 -14.03
C ASP A 82 7.33 6.69 -14.46
N ASP A 83 6.09 7.22 -14.54
CA ASP A 83 4.95 6.51 -15.11
C ASP A 83 4.29 7.34 -16.22
N PHE A 84 4.80 7.19 -17.44
CA PHE A 84 4.27 7.85 -18.64
C PHE A 84 2.77 7.66 -18.84
N ASN A 85 2.20 6.52 -18.42
CA ASN A 85 0.77 6.27 -18.59
C ASN A 85 -0.08 7.09 -17.65
N GLN A 86 0.50 7.61 -16.57
CA GLN A 86 -0.19 8.35 -15.52
C GLN A 86 0.29 9.80 -15.41
N LEU A 87 1.29 10.19 -16.19
CA LEU A 87 1.86 11.53 -16.21
C LEU A 87 0.79 12.63 -16.17
N GLY A 88 0.95 13.56 -15.23
CA GLY A 88 0.05 14.70 -15.07
C GLY A 88 -1.25 14.42 -14.33
N THR A 89 -1.54 13.16 -13.98
CA THR A 89 -2.77 12.82 -13.24
C THR A 89 -2.53 12.66 -11.73
N PRO A 90 -3.53 12.96 -10.89
CA PRO A 90 -3.35 12.91 -9.44
C PRO A 90 -3.38 11.48 -8.91
N ILE A 91 -2.49 11.19 -7.97
CA ILE A 91 -2.34 9.91 -7.27
C ILE A 91 -2.24 10.14 -5.77
N ILE A 92 -2.58 9.13 -4.98
CA ILE A 92 -2.30 9.13 -3.55
C ILE A 92 -0.83 8.79 -3.34
N LYS A 93 -0.14 9.57 -2.48
CA LYS A 93 1.22 9.31 -2.02
C LYS A 93 1.28 8.01 -1.20
N ASP A 94 2.45 7.65 -0.70
CA ASP A 94 2.57 6.53 0.22
C ASP A 94 1.65 6.74 1.44
N MET A 95 0.68 5.84 1.62
CA MET A 95 -0.31 5.90 2.69
C MET A 95 0.26 5.62 4.07
N ARG A 96 1.49 5.09 4.16
CA ARG A 96 2.21 4.95 5.43
C ARG A 96 2.59 6.31 6.01
N ASP A 97 2.78 7.32 5.16
CA ASP A 97 3.14 8.66 5.62
C ASP A 97 2.02 9.66 5.41
N TYR A 98 1.35 9.58 4.27
CA TYR A 98 0.34 10.53 3.81
C TYR A 98 -0.96 9.81 3.42
N PRO A 99 -1.65 9.13 4.36
CA PRO A 99 -2.95 8.51 4.08
C PRO A 99 -3.98 9.58 3.70
N CYS A 100 -5.02 9.20 2.95
CA CYS A 100 -6.14 10.08 2.70
C CYS A 100 -7.08 10.11 3.91
N ALA A 101 -7.35 11.29 4.45
CA ALA A 101 -8.29 11.46 5.56
C ALA A 101 -9.77 11.34 5.15
N LEU A 102 -10.08 11.15 3.86
CA LEU A 102 -11.43 11.07 3.32
C LEU A 102 -12.30 12.30 3.65
N CYS A 103 -11.70 13.50 3.68
CA CYS A 103 -12.41 14.76 3.97
C CYS A 103 -13.33 15.24 2.84
N MET A 104 -13.18 14.68 1.64
CA MET A 104 -13.99 14.99 0.45
C MET A 104 -13.91 16.43 -0.07
N GLU A 105 -12.86 17.19 0.26
CA GLU A 105 -12.67 18.53 -0.31
C GLU A 105 -12.13 18.50 -1.75
N CYS A 106 -11.20 17.57 -2.06
CA CYS A 106 -10.60 17.55 -3.40
C CYS A 106 -11.59 17.29 -4.55
N PRO A 107 -12.64 16.45 -4.42
CA PRO A 107 -13.62 16.27 -5.49
C PRO A 107 -14.59 17.46 -5.60
N ARG A 108 -14.81 18.20 -4.50
CA ARG A 108 -15.67 19.40 -4.53
C ARG A 108 -15.11 20.50 -5.41
N HIS A 109 -13.79 20.63 -5.44
CA HIS A 109 -13.08 21.67 -6.19
C HIS A 109 -12.57 21.20 -7.56
N CYS A 110 -12.93 20.00 -8.04
CA CYS A 110 -12.46 19.52 -9.34
C CYS A 110 -13.25 20.19 -10.49
N PRO A 111 -12.64 21.05 -11.32
CA PRO A 111 -13.39 21.83 -12.32
C PRO A 111 -13.90 20.98 -13.49
N THR A 112 -13.26 19.85 -13.78
CA THR A 112 -13.61 18.99 -14.93
C THR A 112 -14.45 17.78 -14.57
N GLY A 113 -14.71 17.57 -13.28
CA GLY A 113 -15.36 16.35 -12.77
C GLY A 113 -14.55 15.07 -13.02
N ALA A 114 -13.22 15.18 -13.16
CA ALA A 114 -12.33 14.02 -13.13
C ALA A 114 -12.34 13.33 -11.75
N LEU A 115 -12.53 14.12 -10.69
CA LEU A 115 -12.94 13.67 -9.37
C LEU A 115 -14.41 14.10 -9.17
N GLN A 116 -15.31 13.13 -9.02
CA GLN A 116 -16.74 13.35 -8.83
C GLN A 116 -17.08 13.55 -7.35
N GLN A 117 -18.00 14.47 -7.08
CA GLN A 117 -18.60 14.59 -5.76
C GLN A 117 -19.49 13.37 -5.52
N VAL A 118 -19.12 12.58 -4.51
CA VAL A 118 -19.83 11.39 -4.07
C VAL A 118 -19.82 11.36 -2.54
N GLU A 119 -20.79 10.69 -1.94
CA GLU A 119 -20.75 10.42 -0.50
C GLU A 119 -19.53 9.57 -0.13
N LYS A 120 -18.99 9.77 1.07
CA LYS A 120 -17.73 9.14 1.51
C LYS A 120 -17.81 7.61 1.49
N GLU A 121 -18.97 7.02 1.74
CA GLU A 121 -19.23 5.57 1.71
C GLU A 121 -19.22 5.01 0.28
N ASN A 122 -19.45 5.84 -0.72
CA ASN A 122 -19.51 5.44 -2.14
C ASN A 122 -18.17 5.60 -2.86
N VAL A 123 -17.15 6.09 -2.16
CA VAL A 123 -15.79 6.24 -2.69
C VAL A 123 -15.17 4.86 -2.97
N LYS A 124 -14.45 4.75 -4.10
CA LYS A 124 -13.80 3.50 -4.53
C LYS A 124 -12.35 3.73 -4.92
N MET A 125 -11.51 4.15 -3.97
CA MET A 125 -10.07 4.37 -4.22
C MET A 125 -9.32 3.04 -4.31
N GLY A 126 -9.63 2.12 -3.40
CA GLY A 126 -8.94 0.84 -3.26
C GLY A 126 -9.57 -0.05 -2.18
N MET A 127 -8.90 -1.14 -1.85
CA MET A 127 -9.28 -2.07 -0.80
C MET A 127 -8.11 -2.29 0.15
N ALA A 128 -8.33 -2.12 1.45
CA ALA A 128 -7.33 -2.44 2.46
C ALA A 128 -7.36 -3.94 2.77
N LEU A 129 -6.18 -4.56 2.86
CA LEU A 129 -5.99 -5.97 3.14
C LEU A 129 -5.02 -6.13 4.32
N ILE A 130 -5.32 -7.08 5.18
CA ILE A 130 -4.53 -7.37 6.38
C ILE A 130 -3.61 -8.54 6.07
N ASP A 131 -2.33 -8.38 6.35
CA ASP A 131 -1.39 -9.49 6.41
C ASP A 131 -1.53 -10.20 7.76
N PHE A 132 -2.16 -11.38 7.73
CA PHE A 132 -2.40 -12.19 8.91
C PHE A 132 -1.11 -12.70 9.58
N SER A 133 0.00 -12.77 8.84
CA SER A 133 1.30 -13.16 9.39
C SER A 133 1.96 -12.06 10.23
N LEU A 134 1.48 -10.82 10.10
CA LEU A 134 2.07 -9.64 10.71
C LEU A 134 1.15 -8.94 11.71
N CYS A 135 -0.17 -9.07 11.51
CA CYS A 135 -1.16 -8.38 12.34
C CYS A 135 -1.14 -8.90 13.78
N PHE A 136 -0.93 -8.01 14.74
CA PHE A 136 -0.92 -8.34 16.18
C PHE A 136 -2.20 -9.08 16.64
N GLY A 137 -3.37 -8.67 16.13
CA GLY A 137 -4.65 -9.34 16.42
C GLY A 137 -4.73 -10.81 16.00
N TYR A 138 -3.91 -11.22 15.02
CA TYR A 138 -3.80 -12.62 14.58
C TYR A 138 -2.65 -13.36 15.27
N ASN A 139 -1.77 -12.66 15.98
CA ASN A 139 -0.51 -13.19 16.50
C ASN A 139 -0.39 -13.04 18.02
N GLY A 140 -1.51 -13.11 18.74
CA GLY A 140 -1.54 -13.26 20.20
C GLY A 140 -1.76 -11.98 21.00
N ASP A 141 -2.16 -10.87 20.37
CA ASP A 141 -2.39 -9.60 21.05
C ASP A 141 -3.79 -9.03 20.73
N VAL A 142 -4.25 -8.05 21.51
CA VAL A 142 -5.51 -7.34 21.30
C VAL A 142 -5.24 -5.97 20.70
N CYS A 143 -5.45 -5.83 19.39
CA CYS A 143 -5.16 -4.59 18.65
C CYS A 143 -6.40 -4.04 17.93
N LEU A 144 -6.72 -2.77 18.19
CA LEU A 144 -7.87 -2.06 17.60
C LEU A 144 -7.46 -0.79 16.83
N SER A 145 -6.16 -0.59 16.57
CA SER A 145 -5.67 0.67 16.01
C SER A 145 -6.24 0.96 14.62
N CYS A 146 -6.33 -0.04 13.76
CA CYS A 146 -6.85 0.13 12.40
C CYS A 146 -8.36 0.44 12.36
N SER A 147 -9.16 -0.18 13.23
CA SER A 147 -10.60 0.07 13.29
C SER A 147 -10.92 1.42 13.91
N LYS A 148 -10.18 1.82 14.96
CA LYS A 148 -10.30 3.16 15.57
C LYS A 148 -9.91 4.28 14.61
N ALA A 149 -8.92 4.03 13.73
CA ALA A 149 -8.51 4.99 12.72
C ALA A 149 -9.47 5.07 11.52
N CYS A 150 -10.38 4.11 11.35
CA CYS A 150 -11.25 4.05 10.18
C CYS A 150 -12.38 5.10 10.26
N PRO A 151 -12.52 6.00 9.27
CA PRO A 151 -13.59 7.01 9.27
C PRO A 151 -14.98 6.42 9.03
N LEU A 152 -15.05 5.17 8.57
CA LEU A 152 -16.30 4.40 8.40
C LEU A 152 -16.53 3.39 9.53
N GLY A 153 -15.59 3.27 10.46
CA GLY A 153 -15.68 2.49 11.69
C GLY A 153 -16.17 1.04 11.49
N ALA A 154 -17.12 0.64 12.34
CA ALA A 154 -17.67 -0.71 12.41
C ALA A 154 -18.43 -1.16 11.15
N SER A 155 -18.76 -0.25 10.23
CA SER A 155 -19.36 -0.67 8.95
C SER A 155 -18.37 -1.45 8.09
N VAL A 156 -17.07 -1.16 8.21
CA VAL A 156 -15.98 -1.76 7.43
C VAL A 156 -15.28 -2.89 8.16
N PHE A 157 -15.21 -2.83 9.49
CA PHE A 157 -14.47 -3.78 10.31
C PHE A 157 -15.39 -4.82 10.95
N GLU A 158 -15.09 -6.08 10.69
CA GLU A 158 -15.66 -7.24 11.35
C GLU A 158 -14.60 -7.85 12.28
N PHE A 159 -15.02 -8.32 13.45
CA PHE A 159 -14.10 -8.91 14.44
C PHE A 159 -14.51 -10.34 14.75
N TYR A 160 -13.54 -11.24 14.65
CA TYR A 160 -13.66 -12.62 15.07
C TYR A 160 -12.85 -12.80 16.36
N ASN A 161 -13.48 -13.33 17.40
CA ASN A 161 -12.81 -13.55 18.67
C ASN A 161 -12.30 -14.99 18.73
N SER A 162 -11.07 -15.14 19.22
CA SER A 162 -10.46 -16.44 19.46
C SER A 162 -9.59 -16.37 20.71
N ASN A 163 -9.06 -17.51 21.14
CA ASN A 163 -8.06 -17.58 22.21
C ASN A 163 -6.76 -16.82 21.87
N TRP A 164 -6.60 -16.36 20.62
CA TRP A 164 -5.43 -15.63 20.11
C TRP A 164 -5.59 -14.12 20.05
N GLY A 165 -6.72 -13.58 20.54
CA GLY A 165 -7.04 -12.16 20.52
C GLY A 165 -8.19 -11.81 19.57
N ASN A 166 -8.29 -10.52 19.24
CA ASN A 166 -9.30 -10.01 18.33
C ASN A 166 -8.77 -10.05 16.90
N GLN A 167 -9.44 -10.80 16.03
CA GLN A 167 -9.03 -11.01 14.64
C GLN A 167 -9.83 -10.09 13.72
N PRO A 168 -9.28 -8.93 13.31
CA PRO A 168 -9.97 -8.01 12.42
C PRO A 168 -10.07 -8.56 11.00
N TYR A 169 -11.20 -8.36 10.36
CA TYR A 169 -11.43 -8.53 8.93
C TYR A 169 -11.97 -7.22 8.34
N ILE A 170 -11.44 -6.81 7.20
CA ILE A 170 -11.88 -5.61 6.48
C ILE A 170 -12.78 -6.07 5.35
N ASN A 171 -14.05 -5.65 5.39
CA ASN A 171 -15.03 -6.01 4.37
C ASN A 171 -15.04 -5.04 3.18
N GLU A 172 -15.88 -5.35 2.19
CA GLU A 172 -15.90 -4.64 0.90
C GLU A 172 -16.53 -3.25 0.94
N LYS A 173 -16.99 -2.79 2.11
CA LYS A 173 -17.35 -1.38 2.31
C LYS A 173 -16.11 -0.49 2.50
N CYS A 174 -14.92 -1.08 2.59
CA CYS A 174 -13.67 -0.34 2.60
C CYS A 174 -13.53 0.50 1.32
N VAL A 175 -13.18 1.77 1.50
CA VAL A 175 -13.03 2.72 0.39
C VAL A 175 -11.58 2.94 -0.04
N GLY A 176 -10.62 2.35 0.70
CA GLY A 176 -9.18 2.39 0.38
C GLY A 176 -8.47 3.71 0.73
N CYS A 177 -8.89 4.39 1.80
CA CYS A 177 -8.31 5.68 2.21
C CYS A 177 -6.90 5.59 2.81
N GLY A 178 -6.52 4.43 3.36
CA GLY A 178 -5.17 4.18 3.86
C GLY A 178 -4.90 4.58 5.32
N LEU A 179 -5.85 5.17 6.04
CA LEU A 179 -5.65 5.54 7.46
C LEU A 179 -5.24 4.33 8.32
N CYS A 180 -5.82 3.16 8.08
CA CYS A 180 -5.45 1.93 8.77
C CYS A 180 -3.97 1.50 8.53
N VAL A 181 -3.37 1.90 7.41
CA VAL A 181 -1.95 1.66 7.11
C VAL A 181 -1.08 2.54 8.01
N LYS A 182 -1.36 3.86 8.05
CA LYS A 182 -0.63 4.83 8.87
C LYS A 182 -0.66 4.50 10.36
N TYR A 183 -1.84 4.13 10.87
CA TYR A 183 -2.07 3.91 12.29
C TYR A 183 -1.78 2.47 12.75
N CYS A 184 -1.31 1.60 11.85
CA CYS A 184 -0.85 0.29 12.27
C CYS A 184 0.41 0.45 13.14
N PRO A 185 0.45 -0.10 14.36
CA PRO A 185 1.61 0.06 15.25
C PRO A 185 2.82 -0.76 14.81
N LEU A 186 2.68 -1.65 13.83
CA LEU A 186 3.78 -2.44 13.30
C LEU A 186 4.68 -1.60 12.38
N GLY A 187 5.98 -1.85 12.44
CA GLY A 187 6.97 -1.31 11.50
C GLY A 187 6.75 -1.73 10.07
N GLY A 188 6.37 -0.77 9.23
CA GLY A 188 5.99 -1.04 7.85
C GLY A 188 4.51 -1.37 7.65
N SER A 189 3.69 -1.33 8.71
CA SER A 189 2.28 -1.74 8.71
C SER A 189 2.07 -3.24 8.48
N ALA A 190 0.97 -3.79 9.03
CA ALA A 190 0.45 -5.11 8.68
C ALA A 190 -0.67 -5.01 7.63
N ILE A 191 -0.95 -3.81 7.14
CA ILE A 191 -2.06 -3.51 6.24
C ILE A 191 -1.50 -2.86 4.98
N LYS A 192 -1.99 -3.31 3.82
CA LYS A 192 -1.69 -2.70 2.51
C LYS A 192 -2.99 -2.38 1.78
N VAL A 193 -3.03 -1.25 1.09
CA VAL A 193 -4.14 -0.90 0.20
C VAL A 193 -3.78 -1.30 -1.23
N VAL A 194 -4.68 -2.00 -1.88
CA VAL A 194 -4.55 -2.41 -3.29
C VAL A 194 -5.65 -1.76 -4.13
N THR A 195 -5.45 -1.70 -5.45
CA THR A 195 -6.52 -1.24 -6.34
C THR A 195 -7.71 -2.20 -6.30
N ILE A 196 -8.93 -1.69 -6.55
CA ILE A 196 -10.13 -2.54 -6.65
C ILE A 196 -9.97 -3.63 -7.72
N GLY A 197 -9.29 -3.32 -8.83
CA GLY A 197 -9.01 -4.27 -9.90
C GLY A 197 -8.13 -5.44 -9.44
N GLN A 198 -7.10 -5.17 -8.64
CA GLN A 198 -6.27 -6.23 -8.06
C GLN A 198 -7.01 -7.02 -6.99
N TYR A 199 -7.72 -6.34 -6.10
CA TYR A 199 -8.52 -7.01 -5.07
C TYR A 199 -9.44 -8.06 -5.71
N ARG A 200 -10.14 -7.73 -6.79
CA ARG A 200 -10.99 -8.70 -7.51
C ARG A 200 -10.24 -9.96 -7.99
N LYS A 201 -8.97 -9.82 -8.38
CA LYS A 201 -8.14 -10.96 -8.83
C LYS A 201 -7.71 -11.86 -7.66
N ILE A 202 -7.37 -11.26 -6.51
CA ILE A 202 -6.81 -11.99 -5.36
C ILE A 202 -7.85 -12.36 -4.30
N ARG A 203 -9.06 -11.80 -4.38
CA ARG A 203 -10.14 -11.91 -3.39
C ARG A 203 -10.39 -13.35 -2.94
N GLN A 204 -10.53 -14.27 -3.89
CA GLN A 204 -10.86 -15.67 -3.56
C GLN A 204 -9.75 -16.32 -2.72
N GLY A 205 -8.49 -16.16 -3.13
CA GLY A 205 -7.36 -16.69 -2.37
C GLY A 205 -7.20 -16.03 -1.00
N TYR A 206 -7.38 -14.70 -0.93
CA TYR A 206 -7.32 -13.95 0.33
C TYR A 206 -8.40 -14.43 1.32
N ILE A 207 -9.65 -14.60 0.86
CA ILE A 207 -10.75 -15.10 1.69
C ILE A 207 -10.53 -16.57 2.09
N SER A 208 -9.96 -17.41 1.22
CA SER A 208 -9.60 -18.79 1.57
C SER A 208 -8.58 -18.82 2.70
N GLY A 209 -7.48 -18.08 2.56
CA GLY A 209 -6.44 -18.01 3.60
C GLY A 209 -6.96 -17.46 4.92
N PHE A 210 -7.87 -16.49 4.89
CA PHE A 210 -8.57 -16.02 6.08
C PHE A 210 -9.39 -17.13 6.75
N LYS A 211 -10.19 -17.87 6.00
CA LYS A 211 -11.01 -18.97 6.53
C LYS A 211 -10.17 -20.13 7.05
N GLU A 212 -9.07 -20.46 6.37
CA GLU A 212 -8.12 -21.48 6.81
C GLU A 212 -7.56 -21.13 8.18
N ILE A 213 -7.15 -19.88 8.38
CA ILE A 213 -6.66 -19.36 9.67
C ILE A 213 -7.71 -19.50 10.78
N LEU A 214 -8.97 -19.16 10.49
CA LEU A 214 -10.06 -19.30 11.47
C LEU A 214 -10.37 -20.75 11.82
N ALA A 215 -10.10 -21.69 10.90
CA ALA A 215 -10.38 -23.11 11.06
C ALA A 215 -9.20 -23.91 11.66
N MET A 216 -8.04 -23.27 11.92
CA MET A 216 -6.87 -23.94 12.48
C MET A 216 -7.14 -24.48 13.90
N THR A 217 -6.56 -25.64 14.20
CA THR A 217 -6.48 -26.12 15.58
C THR A 217 -5.55 -25.24 16.41
N GLU A 218 -5.67 -25.29 17.75
CA GLU A 218 -4.80 -24.51 18.64
C GLU A 218 -3.31 -24.82 18.43
N GLU A 219 -2.96 -26.09 18.21
CA GLU A 219 -1.58 -26.53 17.96
C GLU A 219 -1.05 -25.99 16.62
N GLN A 220 -1.85 -26.10 15.55
CA GLN A 220 -1.48 -25.54 14.25
C GLN A 220 -1.28 -24.02 14.35
N ARG A 221 -2.17 -23.35 15.07
CA ARG A 221 -2.12 -21.91 15.29
C ARG A 221 -0.90 -21.51 16.11
N TYR A 222 -0.57 -22.26 17.16
CA TYR A 222 0.62 -22.04 17.97
C TYR A 222 1.90 -22.11 17.14
N ASN A 223 2.04 -23.16 16.34
CA ASN A 223 3.21 -23.32 15.47
C ASN A 223 3.30 -22.19 14.43
N LEU A 224 2.19 -21.78 13.84
CA LEU A 224 2.17 -20.65 12.91
C LEU A 224 2.61 -19.34 13.58
N VAL A 225 2.08 -19.03 14.75
CA VAL A 225 2.36 -17.76 15.44
C VAL A 225 3.80 -17.73 15.96
N TYR A 226 4.19 -18.72 16.77
CA TYR A 226 5.47 -18.66 17.49
C TYR A 226 6.67 -19.09 16.65
N ASN A 227 6.50 -20.05 15.74
CA ASN A 227 7.63 -20.56 14.95
C ASN A 227 7.81 -19.81 13.63
N ASN A 228 6.76 -19.16 13.10
CA ASN A 228 6.82 -18.49 11.81
C ASN A 228 6.60 -16.97 11.90
N ASN A 229 5.45 -16.52 12.41
CA ASN A 229 5.06 -15.11 12.34
C ASN A 229 5.83 -14.21 13.31
N LEU A 230 5.97 -14.63 14.57
CA LEU A 230 6.59 -13.82 15.63
C LEU A 230 8.06 -13.45 15.33
N PRO A 231 8.91 -14.36 14.82
CA PRO A 231 10.25 -14.00 14.35
C PRO A 231 10.25 -12.87 13.30
N GLN A 232 9.31 -12.89 12.36
CA GLN A 232 9.19 -11.86 11.32
C GLN A 232 8.75 -10.51 11.93
N ILE A 233 7.74 -10.53 12.81
CA ILE A 233 7.26 -9.36 13.53
C ILE A 233 8.39 -8.70 14.33
N MET A 234 9.15 -9.49 15.10
CA MET A 234 10.27 -8.98 15.89
C MET A 234 11.40 -8.41 15.02
N ALA A 235 11.67 -9.04 13.87
CA ALA A 235 12.63 -8.51 12.90
C ALA A 235 12.21 -7.13 12.38
N ARG A 236 10.91 -6.91 12.12
CA ARG A 236 10.38 -5.60 11.72
C ARG A 236 10.54 -4.54 12.81
N GLY A 237 10.21 -4.87 14.06
CA GLY A 237 10.34 -3.94 15.20
C GLY A 237 11.75 -3.37 15.36
N ARG A 238 12.77 -4.24 15.22
CA ARG A 238 14.19 -3.84 15.29
C ARG A 238 14.62 -2.90 14.16
N LEU A 239 13.98 -2.95 13.00
CA LEU A 239 14.28 -2.07 11.87
C LEU A 239 13.76 -0.66 12.12
N ILE A 240 12.54 -0.53 12.67
CA ILE A 240 11.98 0.78 13.05
C ILE A 240 12.87 1.47 14.08
N GLU A 241 13.27 0.78 15.15
CA GLU A 241 14.09 1.38 16.20
C GLU A 241 15.43 1.91 15.68
N ARG A 242 15.94 1.36 14.57
CA ARG A 242 17.13 1.86 13.88
C ARG A 242 16.83 3.05 12.97
N GLU A 243 15.67 3.11 12.32
CA GLU A 243 15.26 4.23 11.48
C GLU A 243 14.96 5.51 12.29
N TYR A 244 14.54 5.36 13.56
CA TYR A 244 14.18 6.47 14.46
C TYR A 244 15.30 6.89 15.43
N ARG A 245 16.46 6.25 15.43
CA ARG A 245 17.67 6.65 16.18
C ARG A 245 18.63 7.41 15.28
#